data_AF-A0A9W7SYC0-F1
#
_entry.id   AF-A0A9W7SYC0-F1
#
_cell.length_a   1.000
_cell.length_b   1.000
_cell.length_c   1.000
_cell.angle_alpha   90.00
_cell.angle_beta   90.00
_cell.angle_gamma   90.00
#
_symmetry.space_group_name_H-M   'P 1'
#
loop_
_entity.id
_entity.type
_entity.pdbx_description
1 polymer ?
#
loop_
_entity_poly.entity_id
_entity_poly.type
_entity_poly.pdbx_seq_one_letter_code
_entity_poly.pdbx_strand_id
1 'polypeptide(L)'
;MVFANTFGSMIGLFTLTVLWIPLPILHVLGIEPFALPRGEAAWMLALSVLANATFSGSFLVLISLTSPVLSSVAALLTIFLVALCDQMLPPPLYHRLTGAAIAGGLLIIGAFVLLSWSTYREMGDELVEEFVEDEDASEAEDEDDV
;
A
#
# COMPACT_ATOMS: atom_id res chain seq x y z
N MET A 1 5.98 -12.76 14.42
CA MET A 1 5.39 -13.88 13.64
C MET A 1 3.94 -14.20 14.03
N VAL A 2 3.62 -14.49 15.30
CA VAL A 2 2.24 -14.86 15.71
C VAL A 2 1.22 -13.74 15.42
N PHE A 3 1.56 -12.47 15.70
CA PHE A 3 0.67 -11.32 15.45
C PHE A 3 0.21 -11.23 13.98
N ALA A 4 1.16 -11.18 13.04
CA ALA A 4 0.85 -11.03 11.62
C ALA A 4 0.04 -12.22 11.08
N ASN A 5 0.37 -13.45 11.48
CA ASN A 5 -0.41 -14.63 11.10
C ASN A 5 -1.82 -14.62 11.70
N THR A 6 -2.01 -14.17 12.94
CA THR A 6 -3.34 -14.06 13.56
C THR A 6 -4.22 -13.05 12.83
N PHE A 7 -3.70 -11.84 12.57
CA PHE A 7 -4.46 -10.82 11.84
C PHE A 7 -4.75 -11.21 10.40
N GLY A 8 -3.76 -11.77 9.69
CA GLY A 8 -3.96 -12.29 8.34
C GLY A 8 -5.02 -13.39 8.29
N SER A 9 -5.00 -14.31 9.26
CA SER A 9 -5.99 -15.38 9.37
C SER A 9 -7.39 -14.85 9.70
N MET A 10 -7.51 -13.84 10.56
CA MET A 10 -8.80 -13.20 10.87
C MET A 10 -9.39 -12.47 9.66
N ILE A 11 -8.57 -11.74 8.89
CA ILE A 11 -9.00 -11.08 7.66
C ILE A 11 -9.46 -12.12 6.64
N GLY A 12 -8.67 -13.18 6.43
CA GLY A 12 -9.04 -14.27 5.53
C GLY A 12 -10.33 -14.99 5.95
N LEU A 13 -10.49 -15.26 7.25
CA LEU A 13 -11.71 -15.87 7.80
C LEU A 13 -12.92 -14.95 7.61
N PHE A 14 -12.78 -13.65 7.84
CA PHE A 14 -13.84 -12.67 7.61
C PHE A 14 -14.24 -12.62 6.12
N THR A 15 -13.28 -12.59 5.20
CA THR A 15 -13.57 -12.61 3.76
C THR A 15 -14.30 -13.89 3.35
N LEU A 16 -13.87 -15.05 3.84
CA LEU A 16 -14.52 -16.33 3.53
C LEU A 16 -15.91 -16.46 4.16
N THR A 17 -16.15 -15.87 5.33
CA THR A 17 -17.45 -15.97 6.00
C THR A 17 -18.44 -14.91 5.54
N VAL A 18 -17.99 -13.68 5.26
CA VAL A 18 -18.88 -12.56 4.93
C VAL A 18 -19.00 -12.34 3.43
N LEU A 19 -17.89 -12.37 2.69
CA LEU A 19 -17.90 -12.08 1.25
C LEU A 19 -18.43 -13.26 0.43
N TRP A 20 -18.30 -14.49 0.95
CA TRP A 20 -18.76 -15.70 0.28
C TRP A 20 -20.28 -15.90 0.36
N ILE A 21 -20.96 -15.43 1.41
CA ILE A 21 -22.41 -15.66 1.60
C ILE A 21 -23.28 -14.94 0.52
N PRO A 22 -23.00 -13.69 0.13
CA PRO A 22 -23.77 -12.99 -0.91
C PRO A 22 -23.69 -13.66 -2.28
N LEU A 23 -22.56 -14.26 -2.66
CA LEU A 23 -22.34 -14.89 -3.97
C LEU A 23 -23.37 -15.99 -4.32
N PRO A 24 -23.58 -17.05 -3.51
CA PRO A 24 -24.59 -18.06 -3.77
C PRO A 24 -26.00 -17.50 -3.67
N ILE A 25 -26.25 -16.52 -2.81
CA ILE A 25 -27.55 -15.84 -2.71
C ILE A 25 -27.87 -15.16 -4.05
N LEU A 26 -26.95 -14.36 -4.61
CA LEU A 26 -27.12 -13.72 -5.91
C LEU A 26 -27.29 -14.75 -7.04
N HIS A 27 -26.59 -15.88 -6.97
CA HIS A 27 -26.70 -16.95 -7.96
C HIS A 27 -28.09 -17.61 -7.96
N VAL A 28 -28.62 -17.92 -6.77
CA VAL A 28 -29.92 -18.57 -6.60
C VAL A 28 -31.07 -17.62 -6.92
N LEU A 29 -30.94 -16.33 -6.58
CA LEU A 29 -31.90 -15.28 -6.97
C LEU A 29 -31.85 -14.94 -8.47
N GLY A 30 -30.88 -15.47 -9.22
CA GLY A 30 -30.78 -15.28 -10.67
C GLY A 30 -30.44 -13.84 -11.09
N ILE A 31 -29.94 -13.01 -10.17
CA ILE A 31 -29.57 -11.61 -10.44
C ILE A 31 -28.29 -11.57 -11.29
N GLU A 32 -27.32 -12.45 -11.01
CA GLU A 32 -26.08 -12.59 -11.78
C GLU A 32 -25.71 -14.08 -11.99
N PRO A 33 -25.58 -14.55 -13.24
CA PRO A 33 -25.12 -15.91 -13.53
C PRO A 33 -23.60 -16.01 -13.33
N PHE A 34 -23.18 -16.64 -12.24
CA PHE A 34 -21.77 -16.99 -12.03
C PHE A 34 -21.38 -18.16 -12.94
N ALA A 35 -20.62 -17.85 -13.99
CA ALA A 35 -20.03 -18.85 -14.87
C ALA A 35 -18.55 -19.04 -14.53
N LEU A 36 -18.07 -20.27 -14.59
CA LEU A 36 -16.64 -20.56 -14.46
C LEU A 36 -15.88 -19.92 -15.64
N PRO A 37 -14.81 -19.15 -15.37
CA PRO A 37 -14.00 -18.54 -16.42
C PRO A 37 -13.40 -19.63 -17.31
N ARG A 38 -13.49 -19.46 -18.63
CA ARG A 38 -12.95 -20.40 -19.63
C ARG A 38 -11.91 -19.70 -20.51
N GLY A 39 -10.89 -20.45 -20.92
CA GLY A 39 -9.84 -19.96 -21.82
C GLY A 39 -8.94 -18.90 -21.19
N GLU A 40 -8.73 -17.80 -21.90
CA GLU A 40 -7.81 -16.69 -21.54
C GLU A 40 -8.18 -16.02 -20.20
N ALA A 41 -9.48 -15.86 -19.92
CA ALA A 41 -9.97 -15.28 -18.67
C ALA A 41 -9.56 -16.10 -17.44
N ALA A 42 -9.48 -17.43 -17.56
CA ALA A 42 -9.06 -18.30 -16.46
C ALA A 42 -7.58 -18.11 -16.14
N TRP A 43 -6.74 -17.95 -17.16
CA TRP A 43 -5.31 -17.72 -16.98
C TRP A 43 -5.03 -16.32 -16.39
N MET A 44 -5.73 -15.30 -16.86
CA MET A 44 -5.64 -13.95 -16.29
C MET A 44 -6.10 -13.91 -14.83
N LEU A 45 -7.20 -14.60 -14.51
CA LEU A 45 -7.66 -14.73 -13.13
C LEU A 45 -6.65 -15.48 -12.25
N ALA A 46 -6.08 -16.58 -12.74
CA ALA A 46 -5.06 -17.32 -12.01
C ALA A 46 -3.83 -16.44 -11.72
N LEU A 47 -3.36 -15.68 -12.71
CA LEU A 47 -2.25 -14.74 -12.55
C LEU A 47 -2.59 -13.63 -11.56
N SER A 48 -3.78 -13.05 -11.64
CA SER A 48 -4.27 -12.02 -10.72
C SER A 48 -4.33 -12.51 -9.28
N VAL A 49 -4.87 -13.71 -9.05
CA VAL A 49 -4.94 -14.35 -7.73
C VAL A 49 -3.54 -14.62 -7.18
N LEU A 50 -2.64 -15.16 -8.00
CA LEU A 50 -1.25 -15.43 -7.59
C LEU A 50 -0.49 -14.15 -7.26
N ALA A 51 -0.63 -13.11 -8.08
CA ALA A 51 -0.02 -11.80 -7.83
C ALA A 51 -0.55 -11.18 -6.53
N ASN A 52 -1.87 -11.21 -6.33
CA ASN A 52 -2.50 -10.68 -5.12
C ASN A 52 -2.09 -11.48 -3.85
N ALA A 53 -2.01 -12.80 -3.95
CA ALA A 53 -1.55 -13.65 -2.85
C ALA A 53 -0.07 -13.40 -2.51
N THR A 54 0.78 -13.23 -3.53
CA THR A 54 2.21 -12.92 -3.36
C THR A 54 2.39 -11.54 -2.71
N PHE A 55 1.64 -10.52 -3.19
CA PHE A 55 1.64 -9.19 -2.61
C PHE A 55 1.20 -9.20 -1.14
N SER A 56 0.06 -9.83 -0.85
CA SER A 56 -0.50 -9.91 0.50
C SER A 56 0.43 -10.67 1.46
N GLY A 57 1.04 -11.78 1.01
CA GLY A 57 2.00 -12.54 1.80
C GLY A 57 3.27 -11.74 2.10
N SER A 58 3.82 -11.05 1.09
CA SER A 58 4.99 -10.20 1.27
C SER A 58 4.68 -9.02 2.20
N PHE A 59 3.49 -8.45 2.09
CA PHE A 59 3.01 -7.36 2.93
C PHE A 59 2.85 -7.79 4.40
N LEU A 60 2.31 -8.99 4.64
CA LEU A 60 2.18 -9.57 5.98
C LEU A 60 3.55 -9.87 6.60
N VAL A 61 4.52 -10.34 5.81
CA VAL A 61 5.90 -10.54 6.24
C VAL A 61 6.55 -9.20 6.60
N LEU A 62 6.37 -8.15 5.79
CA LEU A 62 6.84 -6.78 6.10
C LEU A 62 6.27 -6.27 7.44
N ILE A 63 4.97 -6.45 7.70
CA ILE A 63 4.37 -6.11 9.00
C ILE A 63 5.01 -6.90 10.15
N SER A 64 5.32 -8.17 9.91
CA SER A 64 5.89 -9.03 10.96
C SER A 64 7.35 -8.74 11.25
N LEU A 65 8.13 -8.26 10.28
CA LEU A 65 9.56 -8.01 10.41
C LEU A 65 9.87 -6.56 10.78
N THR A 66 8.95 -5.65 10.45
CA THR A 66 9.12 -4.20 10.62
C THR A 66 8.04 -3.65 11.57
N SER A 67 8.03 -2.34 11.81
CA SER A 67 6.93 -1.69 12.54
C SER A 67 5.64 -1.65 11.69
N PRO A 68 4.46 -1.73 12.32
CA PRO A 68 3.16 -1.51 11.64
C PRO A 68 3.09 -0.18 10.87
N VAL A 69 3.86 0.83 11.32
CA VAL A 69 3.94 2.16 10.69
C VAL A 69 4.59 2.09 9.31
N LEU A 70 5.74 1.41 9.19
CA LEU A 70 6.43 1.28 7.91
C LEU A 70 5.61 0.47 6.89
N SER A 71 4.82 -0.51 7.36
CA SER A 71 3.88 -1.20 6.48
C SER A 71 2.76 -0.30 5.97
N SER A 72 2.25 0.63 6.78
CA SER A 72 1.24 1.61 6.34
C SER A 72 1.80 2.52 5.23
N VAL A 73 3.05 2.96 5.36
CA VAL A 73 3.74 3.77 4.33
C VAL A 73 3.93 2.97 3.05
N ALA A 74 4.36 1.70 3.16
CA ALA A 74 4.52 0.82 2.00
C ALA A 74 3.20 0.55 1.26
N ALA A 75 2.08 0.42 1.98
CA ALA A 75 0.76 0.28 1.38
C ALA A 75 0.36 1.53 0.59
N LEU A 76 0.57 2.71 1.18
CA LEU A 76 0.33 3.99 0.49
C LEU A 76 1.20 4.09 -0.77
N LEU A 77 2.49 3.73 -0.68
CA LEU A 77 3.42 3.75 -1.82
C LEU A 77 2.99 2.80 -2.93
N THR A 78 2.42 1.66 -2.57
CA THR A 78 1.89 0.69 -3.56
C THR A 78 0.76 1.30 -4.37
N ILE A 79 -0.16 2.07 -3.76
CA ILE A 79 -1.26 2.74 -4.48
C ILE A 79 -0.70 3.70 -5.54
N PHE A 80 0.34 4.46 -5.19
CA PHE A 80 1.03 5.34 -6.12
C PHE A 80 1.73 4.58 -7.25
N LEU A 81 2.47 3.51 -6.94
CA LEU A 81 3.16 2.69 -7.95
C LEU A 81 2.18 2.02 -8.91
N VAL A 82 1.03 1.54 -8.42
CA VAL A 82 -0.02 0.97 -9.27
C VAL A 82 -0.55 2.01 -10.24
N ALA A 83 -0.82 3.24 -9.78
CA ALA A 83 -1.27 4.33 -10.65
C ALA A 83 -0.23 4.67 -11.75
N LEU A 84 1.06 4.63 -11.43
CA LEU A 84 2.13 4.83 -12.41
C LEU A 84 2.25 3.66 -13.38
N CYS A 85 2.21 2.42 -12.89
CA CYS A 85 2.25 1.21 -13.71
C CYS A 85 1.07 1.14 -14.68
N ASP A 86 -0.13 1.50 -14.24
CA ASP A 86 -1.33 1.52 -15.09
C ASP A 86 -1.16 2.45 -16.31
N GLN A 87 -0.42 3.56 -16.17
CA GLN A 87 -0.09 4.46 -17.28
C GLN A 87 1.02 3.94 -18.20
N MET A 88 1.94 3.13 -17.67
CA MET A 88 3.09 2.59 -18.41
C MET A 88 2.79 1.28 -19.16
N LEU A 89 1.62 0.67 -18.96
CA LEU A 89 1.26 -0.62 -19.56
C LEU A 89 0.85 -0.48 -21.05
N PRO A 90 1.37 -1.33 -21.98
CA PRO A 90 1.08 -1.23 -23.42
C PRO A 90 -0.36 -1.63 -23.83
N PRO A 91 -0.87 -1.19 -25.01
CA PRO A 91 -2.20 -1.60 -25.50
C PRO A 91 -2.18 -3.10 -25.83
N PRO A 92 -3.19 -3.94 -25.49
CA PRO A 92 -4.63 -3.67 -25.27
C PRO A 92 -5.10 -3.48 -23.81
N LEU A 93 -4.18 -3.36 -22.84
CA LEU A 93 -4.52 -3.18 -21.43
C LEU A 93 -4.71 -1.70 -21.03
N TYR A 94 -4.47 -0.77 -21.96
CA TYR A 94 -4.86 0.64 -21.85
C TYR A 94 -6.39 0.77 -21.76
N HIS A 95 -6.89 1.06 -20.57
CA HIS A 95 -8.25 1.56 -20.43
C HIS A 95 -8.35 2.95 -21.06
N ARG A 96 -9.43 3.25 -21.80
CA ARG A 96 -9.71 4.64 -22.20
C ARG A 96 -9.81 5.47 -20.93
N LEU A 97 -8.78 6.28 -20.70
CA LEU A 97 -8.65 7.15 -19.55
C LEU A 97 -9.86 8.09 -19.50
N THR A 98 -10.84 7.78 -18.66
CA THR A 98 -11.92 8.71 -18.33
C THR A 98 -11.29 9.89 -17.61
N GLY A 99 -11.79 11.12 -17.84
CA GLY A 99 -11.22 12.32 -17.20
C GLY A 99 -11.14 12.22 -15.67
N ALA A 100 -12.05 11.46 -15.05
CA ALA A 100 -12.00 11.13 -13.62
C ALA A 100 -10.80 10.26 -13.20
N ALA A 101 -10.35 9.33 -14.05
CA ALA A 101 -9.17 8.50 -13.79
C ALA A 101 -7.88 9.34 -13.84
N ILE A 102 -7.81 10.30 -14.78
CA ILE A 102 -6.70 11.26 -14.87
C ILE A 102 -6.67 12.15 -13.63
N ALA A 103 -7.83 12.70 -13.23
CA ALA A 103 -7.94 13.54 -12.06
C ALA A 103 -7.57 12.79 -10.78
N GLY A 104 -8.04 11.55 -10.62
CA GLY A 104 -7.66 10.68 -9.49
C GLY A 104 -6.17 10.37 -9.47
N GLY A 105 -5.58 10.04 -10.63
CA GLY A 105 -4.14 9.81 -10.76
C GLY A 105 -3.30 11.02 -10.37
N LEU A 106 -3.67 12.23 -10.84
CA LEU A 106 -3.01 13.48 -10.45
C LEU A 106 -3.11 13.76 -8.96
N LEU A 107 -4.25 13.45 -8.34
CA LEU A 107 -4.47 13.63 -6.91
C LEU A 107 -3.55 12.70 -6.09
N ILE A 108 -3.42 11.44 -6.50
CA ILE A 108 -2.51 10.46 -5.88
C ILE A 108 -1.06 10.93 -6.00
N ILE A 109 -0.64 11.38 -7.19
CA ILE A 109 0.70 11.93 -7.41
C ILE A 109 0.96 13.14 -6.50
N GLY A 110 0.00 14.08 -6.42
CA GLY A 110 0.11 15.27 -5.56
C GLY A 110 0.22 14.93 -4.07
N ALA A 111 -0.59 13.98 -3.59
CA ALA A 111 -0.53 13.52 -2.20
C ALA A 111 0.83 12.89 -1.86
N PHE A 112 1.40 12.10 -2.77
CA PHE A 112 2.73 11.49 -2.57
C PHE A 112 3.87 12.51 -2.60
N VAL A 113 3.79 13.51 -3.48
CA VAL A 113 4.77 14.61 -3.51
C VAL A 113 4.72 15.41 -2.21
N LEU A 114 3.52 15.72 -1.71
CA LEU A 114 3.34 16.43 -0.44
C LEU A 114 3.87 15.60 0.74
N LEU A 115 3.57 14.29 0.77
CA LEU A 115 4.09 13.37 1.80
C LEU A 115 5.61 13.29 1.76
N SER A 116 6.20 13.18 0.57
CA SER A 116 7.65 13.14 0.38
C SER A 116 8.28 14.46 0.85
N TRP A 117 7.68 15.61 0.48
CA TRP A 117 8.16 16.92 0.93
C TRP A 117 8.04 17.12 2.45
N SER A 118 6.93 16.69 3.06
CA SER A 118 6.75 16.68 4.52
C SER A 118 7.85 15.87 5.20
N THR A 119 8.10 14.65 4.71
CA THR A 119 9.12 13.75 5.26
C THR A 119 10.52 14.36 5.14
N TYR A 120 10.87 14.93 3.98
CA TYR A 120 12.16 15.60 3.78
C TYR A 120 12.36 16.81 4.70
N ARG A 121 11.29 17.56 4.96
CA ARG A 121 11.34 18.72 5.85
C ARG A 121 11.52 18.30 7.30
N GLU A 122 10.76 17.30 7.75
CA GLU A 122 10.79 16.80 9.12
C GLU A 122 12.17 16.22 9.48
N MET A 123 12.80 15.48 8.56
CA MET A 123 14.19 15.03 8.72
C MET A 123 15.22 16.16 8.75
N GLY A 124 14.93 17.31 8.11
CA GLY A 124 15.81 18.48 8.12
C GLY A 124 15.71 19.26 9.44
N ASP A 125 14.52 19.33 10.02
CA ASP A 125 14.28 20.00 11.29
C ASP A 125 14.93 19.21 12.45
N GLU A 126 14.86 17.86 12.45
CA GLU A 126 15.56 17.00 13.44
C GLU A 126 17.09 17.13 13.38
N LEU A 127 17.67 17.22 12.17
CA LEU A 127 19.12 17.36 11.99
C LEU A 127 19.64 18.71 12.52
N VAL A 128 18.86 19.78 12.33
CA VAL A 128 19.21 21.12 12.80
C VAL A 128 19.12 21.21 14.33
N GLU A 129 18.14 20.54 14.94
CA GLU A 129 18.02 20.47 16.41
C GLU A 129 19.21 19.71 17.03
N GLU A 130 19.63 18.58 16.43
CA GLU A 130 20.82 17.84 16.86
C GLU A 130 22.10 18.69 16.74
N PHE A 131 22.27 19.45 15.65
CA PHE A 131 23.42 20.35 15.50
C PHE A 131 23.43 21.48 16.53
N VAL A 132 22.27 22.05 16.88
CA VAL A 132 22.17 23.13 17.89
C VAL A 132 22.45 22.58 19.29
N GLU A 133 21.93 21.39 19.63
CA GLU A 133 22.22 20.75 20.92
C GLU A 133 23.70 20.36 21.07
N ASP A 134 24.35 19.86 20.02
CA ASP A 134 25.78 19.55 20.04
C ASP A 134 26.65 20.83 20.17
N GLU A 135 26.25 21.93 19.52
CA GLU A 135 26.95 23.21 19.58
C GLU A 135 26.82 23.84 20.98
N ASP A 136 25.61 23.90 21.55
CA ASP A 136 25.35 24.38 22.92
C ASP A 136 26.05 23.52 24.00
N ALA A 137 26.14 22.20 23.81
CA ALA A 137 26.85 21.30 24.72
C ALA A 137 28.37 21.54 24.68
N SER A 138 28.94 21.84 23.51
CA SER A 138 30.36 22.14 23.35
C SER A 138 30.76 23.48 23.97
N GLU A 139 29.89 24.50 23.86
CA GLU A 139 30.13 25.82 24.49
C GLU A 139 30.04 25.74 26.03
N ALA A 140 29.17 24.88 26.58
CA ALA A 140 29.05 24.69 28.03
C ALA A 140 30.25 23.96 28.65
N GLU A 141 30.89 23.03 27.93
CA GLU A 141 32.11 22.35 28.40
C GLU A 141 33.33 23.30 28.41
N ASP A 142 33.40 24.26 27.50
CA ASP A 142 34.46 25.26 27.44
C ASP A 142 34.35 26.35 28.54
N GLU A 143 33.16 26.59 29.10
CA GLU A 143 32.95 27.55 30.22
C GLU A 143 33.31 26.98 31.60
N ASP A 144 33.23 25.66 31.81
CA ASP A 144 33.52 25.01 33.11
C ASP A 144 35.02 24.79 33.38
N ASP A 145 35.89 25.00 32.38
CA ASP A 145 37.36 24.82 32.46
C ASP A 145 38.16 26.12 32.76
N VAL A 146 37.48 27.22 33.17
CA VAL A 146 38.08 28.55 33.48
C VAL A 146 38.01 28.95 34.96
#